data_AF-A0A7S2NEH8-F1
#
_entry.id   AF-A0A7S2NEH8-F1
#
_cell.length_a   1.000
_cell.length_b   1.000
_cell.length_c   1.000
_cell.angle_alpha   90.00
_cell.angle_beta   90.00
_cell.angle_gamma   90.00
#
_symmetry.space_group_name_H-M   'P 1'
#
loop_
_entity.id
_entity.type
_entity.pdbx_description
1 polymer ?
#
loop_
_entity_poly.entity_id
_entity_poly.type
_entity_poly.pdbx_seq_one_letter_code
_entity_poly.pdbx_strand_id
1 'polypeptide(L)'
;TSRGPINSVRVYVAALYWSIMTLTGIGYGDITPTNTNEQAVACIAMLFSSAAFSYVIGTVAGIYATLNPDQVAYRNRIDALNFFCRERKLSKDLHTRLRDYMTDARQLHEASDD
;
A
#
# COMPACT_ATOMS: atom_id res chain seq x y z
N THR A 1 -47.63 16.87 5.05
CA THR A 1 -46.54 16.60 4.10
C THR A 1 -46.46 15.10 3.90
N SER A 2 -47.03 14.58 2.80
CA SER A 2 -47.20 13.12 2.59
C SER A 2 -45.85 12.48 2.27
N ARG A 3 -45.28 11.70 3.20
CA ARG A 3 -44.13 10.84 2.91
C ARG A 3 -44.65 9.70 2.03
N GLY A 4 -44.32 9.75 0.74
CA GLY A 4 -44.60 8.64 -0.18
C GLY A 4 -43.99 7.32 0.32
N PRO A 5 -44.45 6.17 -0.20
CA PRO A 5 -44.01 4.87 0.29
C PRO A 5 -42.48 4.76 0.26
N ILE A 6 -41.91 4.26 1.35
CA ILE A 6 -40.46 4.06 1.48
C ILE A 6 -40.07 3.00 0.46
N ASN A 7 -39.39 3.43 -0.60
CA ASN A 7 -38.81 2.51 -1.57
C ASN A 7 -37.55 1.91 -0.97
N SER A 8 -37.63 0.66 -0.51
CA SER A 8 -36.54 -0.06 0.15
C SER A 8 -35.26 -0.11 -0.70
N VAL A 9 -35.39 -0.18 -2.02
CA VAL A 9 -34.22 -0.17 -2.94
C VAL A 9 -33.49 1.16 -2.84
N ARG A 10 -34.20 2.28 -2.78
CA ARG A 10 -33.57 3.61 -2.66
C ARG A 10 -32.82 3.76 -1.35
N VAL A 11 -33.37 3.27 -0.25
CA VAL A 11 -32.72 3.33 1.08
C VAL A 11 -31.47 2.46 1.09
N TYR A 12 -31.53 1.26 0.52
CA TYR A 12 -30.38 0.37 0.43
C TYR A 12 -29.24 0.95 -0.42
N VAL A 13 -29.57 1.51 -1.59
CA VAL A 13 -28.58 2.16 -2.47
C VAL A 13 -27.93 3.36 -1.77
N ALA A 14 -28.72 4.20 -1.08
CA ALA A 14 -28.18 5.33 -0.33
C ALA A 14 -27.27 4.89 0.83
N ALA A 15 -27.64 3.82 1.55
CA ALA A 15 -26.82 3.26 2.62
C ALA A 15 -25.50 2.68 2.09
N LEU A 16 -25.54 1.89 1.02
CA LEU A 16 -24.33 1.35 0.38
C LEU A 16 -23.43 2.46 -0.16
N TYR A 17 -24.02 3.46 -0.81
CA TYR A 17 -23.28 4.62 -1.30
C TYR A 17 -22.54 5.31 -0.15
N TRP A 18 -23.22 5.61 0.95
CA TRP A 18 -22.59 6.21 2.13
C TRP A 18 -21.47 5.33 2.72
N SER A 19 -21.68 4.01 2.79
CA SER A 19 -20.67 3.06 3.25
C SER A 19 -19.43 3.01 2.36
N ILE A 20 -19.60 2.97 1.02
CA ILE A 20 -18.48 2.96 0.06
C ILE A 20 -17.71 4.28 0.14
N MET A 21 -18.42 5.41 0.21
CA MET A 21 -17.83 6.74 0.36
C MET A 21 -16.99 6.87 1.63
N THR A 22 -17.50 6.29 2.73
CA THR A 22 -16.80 6.24 4.02
C THR A 22 -15.57 5.32 3.96
N LEU A 23 -15.70 4.16 3.31
CA LEU A 23 -14.62 3.18 3.17
C LEU A 23 -13.47 3.67 2.31
N THR A 24 -13.78 4.35 1.21
CA THR A 24 -12.78 4.88 0.27
C THR A 24 -12.23 6.24 0.68
N GLY A 25 -12.84 6.90 1.68
CA GLY A 25 -12.42 8.21 2.16
C GLY A 25 -12.71 9.37 1.22
N ILE A 26 -13.55 9.19 0.17
CA ILE A 26 -13.87 10.25 -0.79
C ILE A 26 -14.74 11.33 -0.13
N GLY A 27 -15.77 10.93 0.63
CA GLY A 27 -16.62 11.80 1.44
C GLY A 27 -17.20 13.06 0.75
N TYR A 28 -17.99 12.94 -0.33
CA TYR A 28 -18.63 14.08 -1.01
C TYR A 28 -19.54 14.93 -0.11
N GLY A 29 -20.06 14.37 0.99
CA GLY A 29 -20.82 15.11 2.01
C GLY A 29 -22.31 15.31 1.69
N ASP A 30 -22.82 14.61 0.68
CA ASP A 30 -24.23 14.64 0.28
C ASP A 30 -25.16 13.88 1.25
N ILE A 31 -24.64 12.86 1.94
CA ILE A 31 -25.30 12.17 3.05
C ILE A 31 -24.45 12.37 4.30
N THR A 32 -24.91 13.20 5.23
CA THR A 32 -24.17 13.55 6.45
C THR A 32 -25.05 13.42 7.70
N PRO A 33 -24.44 12.99 8.83
CA PRO A 33 -25.14 12.93 10.09
C PRO A 33 -25.46 14.34 10.60
N THR A 34 -26.72 14.56 10.98
CA THR A 34 -27.20 15.87 11.46
C THR A 34 -27.20 15.94 12.98
N ASN A 35 -27.36 14.80 13.64
CA ASN A 35 -27.49 14.70 15.09
C ASN A 35 -26.19 14.16 15.72
N THR A 36 -25.92 14.55 16.97
CA THR A 36 -24.72 14.10 17.72
C THR A 36 -24.62 12.57 17.80
N ASN A 37 -25.75 11.88 17.96
CA ASN A 37 -25.77 10.41 18.00
C ASN A 37 -25.41 9.77 16.65
N GLU A 38 -25.90 10.35 15.54
CA GLU A 38 -25.57 9.90 14.19
C GLU A 38 -24.08 10.16 13.89
N GLN A 39 -23.54 11.30 14.36
CA GLN A 39 -22.12 11.61 14.24
C GLN A 39 -21.26 10.61 15.00
N ALA A 40 -21.65 10.21 16.22
CA ALA A 40 -20.92 9.19 16.97
C ALA A 40 -20.87 7.84 16.22
N VAL A 41 -21.99 7.40 15.64
CA VAL A 41 -22.03 6.19 14.81
C VAL A 41 -21.17 6.33 13.56
N ALA A 42 -21.24 7.49 12.88
CA ALA A 42 -20.43 7.76 11.69
C ALA A 42 -18.92 7.73 12.02
N CYS A 43 -18.50 8.34 13.13
CA CYS A 43 -17.11 8.31 13.60
C CYS A 43 -16.63 6.87 13.84
N ILE A 44 -17.44 6.05 14.52
CA ILE A 44 -17.11 4.63 14.77
C ILE A 44 -16.99 3.88 13.43
N ALA A 45 -17.94 4.06 12.52
CA ALA A 45 -17.91 3.44 11.19
C ALA A 45 -16.67 3.85 10.38
N MET A 46 -16.29 5.13 10.42
CA MET A 46 -15.09 5.66 9.78
C MET A 46 -13.80 5.03 10.33
N LEU A 47 -13.70 4.83 11.65
CA LEU A 47 -12.54 4.18 12.27
C LEU A 47 -12.37 2.73 11.79
N PHE A 48 -13.44 1.94 11.82
CA PHE A 48 -13.40 0.56 11.34
C PHE A 48 -13.11 0.48 9.85
N SER A 49 -13.72 1.37 9.06
CA SER A 49 -13.50 1.44 7.62
C SER A 49 -12.06 1.75 7.27
N SER A 50 -11.45 2.74 7.95
CA SER A 50 -10.05 3.11 7.78
C SER A 50 -9.10 1.96 8.14
N ALA A 51 -9.35 1.26 9.25
CA ALA A 51 -8.55 0.10 9.64
C ALA A 51 -8.60 -1.02 8.61
N ALA A 52 -9.79 -1.35 8.11
CA ALA A 52 -9.97 -2.36 7.06
C ALA A 52 -9.28 -1.95 5.75
N PHE A 53 -9.44 -0.69 5.32
CA PHE A 53 -8.83 -0.19 4.10
C PHE A 53 -7.29 -0.17 4.17
N SER A 54 -6.73 0.27 5.31
CA SER A 54 -5.29 0.25 5.58
C SER A 54 -4.72 -1.16 5.52
N TYR A 55 -5.42 -2.14 6.10
CA TYR A 55 -5.01 -3.55 6.06
C TYR A 55 -4.92 -4.07 4.62
N VAL A 56 -5.94 -3.80 3.79
CA VAL A 56 -5.95 -4.22 2.37
C VAL A 56 -4.76 -3.63 1.62
N ILE A 57 -4.51 -2.32 1.77
CA ILE A 57 -3.34 -1.67 1.14
C ILE A 57 -2.04 -2.31 1.62
N GLY A 58 -1.90 -2.54 2.93
CA GLY A 58 -0.71 -3.17 3.51
C GLY A 58 -0.46 -4.57 2.96
N THR A 59 -1.50 -5.38 2.80
CA THR A 59 -1.40 -6.71 2.17
C THR A 59 -0.97 -6.62 0.71
N VAL A 60 -1.58 -5.72 -0.08
CA VAL A 60 -1.20 -5.52 -1.49
C VAL A 60 0.25 -5.06 -1.63
N ALA A 61 0.68 -4.11 -0.80
CA ALA A 61 2.06 -3.64 -0.78
C ALA A 61 3.04 -4.76 -0.37
N GLY A 62 2.65 -5.61 0.60
CA GLY A 62 3.43 -6.78 1.00
C GLY A 62 3.59 -7.79 -0.15
N ILE A 63 2.51 -8.09 -0.86
CA ILE A 63 2.55 -8.95 -2.05
C ILE A 63 3.49 -8.32 -3.09
N TYR A 64 3.34 -7.02 -3.38
CA TYR A 64 4.16 -6.32 -4.35
C TYR A 64 5.66 -6.36 -4.00
N ALA A 65 5.99 -6.22 -2.71
CA ALA A 65 7.37 -6.36 -2.23
C ALA A 65 7.94 -7.77 -2.47
N THR A 66 7.09 -8.80 -2.44
CA THR A 66 7.49 -10.20 -2.72
C THR A 66 7.48 -10.59 -4.19
N LEU A 67 6.88 -9.78 -5.09
CA LEU A 67 6.82 -10.10 -6.53
C LEU A 67 8.19 -10.11 -7.21
N ASN A 68 9.18 -9.41 -6.66
CA ASN A 68 10.52 -9.33 -7.24
C ASN A 68 11.58 -9.93 -6.30
N PRO A 69 11.52 -11.24 -6.00
CA PRO A 69 12.43 -11.88 -5.05
C PRO A 69 13.89 -11.75 -5.47
N ASP A 70 14.18 -11.81 -6.77
CA ASP A 70 15.55 -11.68 -7.31
C ASP A 70 16.10 -10.26 -7.14
N GLN A 71 15.24 -9.25 -7.31
CA GLN A 71 15.63 -7.87 -7.06
C GLN A 71 15.92 -7.61 -5.58
N VAL A 72 15.11 -8.19 -4.68
CA VAL A 72 15.32 -8.10 -3.23
C VAL A 72 16.61 -8.82 -2.83
N ALA A 73 16.84 -10.03 -3.33
CA ALA A 73 18.07 -10.80 -3.07
C ALA A 73 19.32 -10.04 -3.55
N TYR A 74 19.27 -9.45 -4.75
CA TYR A 74 20.35 -8.62 -5.26
C TYR A 74 20.61 -7.39 -4.39
N ARG A 75 19.56 -6.66 -3.98
CA ARG A 75 19.68 -5.50 -3.09
C ARG A 75 20.39 -5.88 -1.80
N ASN A 76 19.97 -6.99 -1.17
CA ASN A 76 20.59 -7.51 0.05
C ASN A 76 22.08 -7.84 -0.14
N ARG A 77 22.47 -8.42 -1.28
CA ARG A 77 23.90 -8.70 -1.60
C ARG A 77 24.71 -7.41 -1.74
N ILE A 78 24.18 -6.40 -2.43
CA ILE A 78 24.84 -5.10 -2.58
C ILE A 78 24.98 -4.39 -1.22
N ASP A 79 23.97 -4.46 -0.36
CA ASP A 79 24.03 -3.88 0.98
C ASP A 79 25.08 -4.58 1.86
N ALA A 80 25.18 -5.92 1.78
CA ALA A 80 26.23 -6.67 2.45
C ALA A 80 27.64 -6.30 1.93
N LEU A 81 27.79 -6.11 0.61
CA LEU A 81 29.03 -5.63 0.00
C LEU A 81 29.39 -4.23 0.52
N ASN A 82 28.42 -3.30 0.53
CA ASN A 82 28.62 -1.95 1.02
C ASN A 82 29.03 -1.93 2.49
N PHE A 83 28.39 -2.78 3.30
CA PHE A 83 28.75 -2.97 4.71
C PHE A 83 30.20 -3.47 4.84
N PHE A 84 30.58 -4.52 4.10
CA PHE A 84 31.93 -5.07 4.11
C PHE A 84 32.98 -4.04 3.68
N CYS A 85 32.72 -3.28 2.61
CA CYS A 85 33.63 -2.26 2.11
C CYS A 85 33.87 -1.16 3.14
N ARG A 86 32.81 -0.73 3.84
CA ARG A 86 32.88 0.27 4.90
C ARG A 86 33.67 -0.24 6.12
N GLU A 87 33.36 -1.45 6.57
CA GLU A 87 33.99 -2.05 7.76
C GLU A 87 35.50 -2.24 7.55
N ARG A 88 35.89 -2.68 6.35
CA ARG A 88 37.30 -2.91 6.00
C ARG A 88 38.01 -1.66 5.49
N LYS A 89 37.34 -0.51 5.47
CA LYS A 89 37.88 0.78 4.97
C LYS A 89 38.54 0.62 3.59
N LEU A 90 37.87 -0.09 2.68
CA LEU A 90 38.39 -0.27 1.32
C LEU A 90 38.50 1.08 0.60
N SER A 91 39.46 1.18 -0.33
CA SER A 91 39.57 2.37 -1.17
C SER A 91 38.30 2.53 -2.01
N LYS A 92 37.92 3.78 -2.28
CA LYS A 92 36.72 4.10 -3.10
C LYS A 92 36.80 3.46 -4.49
N ASP A 93 38.01 3.36 -5.05
CA ASP A 93 38.26 2.72 -6.33
C ASP A 93 37.89 1.23 -6.30
N LEU A 94 38.40 0.48 -5.32
CA LEU A 94 38.10 -0.95 -5.18
C LEU A 94 36.62 -1.19 -4.88
N HIS A 95 36.01 -0.35 -4.04
CA HIS A 95 34.57 -0.43 -3.76
C HIS A 95 33.73 -0.25 -5.03
N THR A 96 34.06 0.74 -5.85
CA THR A 96 33.36 0.99 -7.12
C THR A 96 33.50 -0.19 -8.06
N ARG A 97 34.72 -0.71 -8.25
CA ARG A 97 34.99 -1.88 -9.10
C ARG A 97 34.23 -3.13 -8.65
N LEU A 98 34.14 -3.38 -7.33
CA LEU A 98 33.39 -4.52 -6.80
C LEU A 98 31.88 -4.39 -7.06
N ARG A 99 31.33 -3.18 -6.94
CA ARG A 99 29.91 -2.91 -7.19
C ARG A 99 29.57 -3.03 -8.68
N ASP A 100 30.45 -2.55 -9.54
CA ASP A 100 30.29 -2.65 -10.99
C ASP A 100 30.34 -4.12 -11.42
N TYR A 101 31.30 -4.91 -10.92
CA TYR A 101 31.35 -6.36 -11.15
C TYR A 101 30.05 -7.08 -10.75
N MET A 102 29.49 -6.77 -9.58
CA MET A 102 28.22 -7.37 -9.13
C MET A 102 27.04 -6.98 -10.02
N THR A 103 27.06 -5.77 -10.59
CA THR A 103 26.02 -5.29 -11.51
C THR A 103 26.13 -5.96 -12.87
N ASP A 104 27.34 -6.06 -13.42
CA ASP A 104 27.62 -6.73 -14.69
C ASP A 104 27.29 -8.23 -14.61
N ALA A 105 27.68 -8.88 -13.51
CA ALA A 105 27.37 -10.29 -13.27
C ALA A 105 25.85 -10.56 -13.22
N ARG A 106 25.06 -9.60 -12.72
CA ARG A 106 23.59 -9.69 -12.75
C ARG A 106 23.05 -9.57 -14.16
N GLN A 107 23.51 -8.59 -14.94
CA GLN A 107 23.05 -8.38 -16.32
C GLN A 107 23.34 -9.61 -17.20
N LEU A 108 24.50 -10.24 -17.01
CA LEU A 108 24.87 -11.46 -17.72
C LEU A 108 23.97 -12.64 -17.36
N HIS A 109 23.58 -12.77 -16.09
CA HIS A 109 22.66 -13.83 -15.66
C HIS A 109 21.25 -13.62 -16.23
N GLU A 110 20.74 -12.38 -16.21
CA GLU A 110 19.45 -12.02 -16.81
C GLU A 110 19.45 -12.28 -18.33
N ALA A 111 20.53 -11.91 -19.04
CA ALA A 111 20.67 -12.16 -20.48
C ALA A 111 20.86 -13.64 -20.87
N SER A 112 21.16 -14.52 -19.92
CA SER A 112 21.28 -15.97 -20.16
C SER A 112 19.98 -16.75 -19.96
N ASP A 113 19.01 -16.16 -19.25
CA ASP A 113 17.70 -16.75 -18.97
C ASP A 113 16.63 -16.34 -20.03
N ASP A 114 16.92 -15.34 -20.87
CA ASP A 114 16.14 -14.93 -22.06
C ASP A 114 16.51 -15.75 -23.32
#